data_AF-A0A4Y7N3N9-F1
#
_entry.id   AF-A0A4Y7N3N9-F1
#
_cell.length_a   1.000
_cell.length_b   1.000
_cell.length_c   1.000
_cell.angle_alpha   90.00
_cell.angle_beta   90.00
_cell.angle_gamma   90.00
#
_symmetry.space_group_name_H-M   'P 1'
#
loop_
_entity.id
_entity.type
_entity.pdbx_description
1 polymer ?
#
loop_
_entity_poly.entity_id
_entity_poly.type
_entity_poly.pdbx_seq_one_letter_code
_entity_poly.pdbx_strand_id
1 'polypeptide(L)'
;MSNIKIINTRVARETQDLQTLSKEELIARIQQLESHVTQLRNLLKPKLTSDKQGNKSGSKVFDHKKYAKRHVLLQVAYVGWDYAGFVVQEHTEKTIEAELFKALEKTRLVESRETSNYHRCGRTDKGVSSFGQAVSLDLRSNLSEGKGVFVPNGHQAKVGNTDEIAYVGILNKVLPPEIRVVAWAPVSKTLSARFDCRQRTYHYYFPKANLDIQSMRVAAQYLIGEHDFRNFCKMDVGNGVIKFHRRIINIQIEAIDNSADSYSMIRLELKGQAFLWHQVRCIVAILFLVGQGKEEAKIIQELLDVESNPRKPQYGMASEVPLNLFSCTYSDEDCQWIYDAETLRYVISDYQMLWTENMVKATMLREMLDSLEKLAGIKIENQLKGLVHGIEPKTYLPLMKRQKCESLEERINAYAKRQRIEVTETSS
;
A
#
# COMPACT_ATOMS: atom_id res chain seq x y z
N MET A 1 -0.39 1.39 -31.24
CA MET A 1 0.12 0.07 -30.82
C MET A 1 -1.04 -0.91 -30.88
N SER A 2 -0.86 -2.05 -31.55
CA SER A 2 -1.78 -3.19 -31.55
C SER A 2 -2.24 -3.50 -30.12
N ASN A 3 -3.50 -3.93 -29.96
CA ASN A 3 -4.01 -4.37 -28.66
C ASN A 3 -3.28 -5.68 -28.31
N ILE A 4 -2.24 -5.57 -27.50
CA ILE A 4 -1.48 -6.70 -27.00
C ILE A 4 -2.12 -7.14 -25.69
N LYS A 5 -2.60 -8.39 -25.64
CA LYS A 5 -3.05 -9.02 -24.40
C LYS A 5 -1.92 -9.89 -23.86
N ILE A 6 -1.46 -9.56 -22.65
CA ILE A 6 -0.42 -10.31 -21.95
C ILE A 6 -1.05 -11.21 -20.91
N ILE A 7 -0.82 -12.52 -21.07
CA ILE A 7 -1.28 -13.54 -20.12
C ILE A 7 -0.05 -14.03 -19.34
N ASN A 8 -0.11 -14.03 -18.01
CA ASN A 8 0.95 -14.63 -17.21
C ASN A 8 0.86 -16.16 -17.37
N THR A 9 1.82 -16.73 -18.10
CA THR A 9 1.85 -18.15 -18.47
C THR A 9 1.92 -19.09 -17.28
N ARG A 10 2.45 -18.65 -16.13
CA ARG A 10 2.46 -19.49 -14.92
C ARG A 10 1.03 -19.68 -14.39
N VAL A 11 0.29 -18.59 -14.26
CA VAL A 11 -1.10 -18.62 -13.80
C VAL A 11 -2.00 -19.29 -14.84
N ALA A 12 -1.76 -19.05 -16.13
CA ALA A 12 -2.52 -19.69 -17.21
C ALA A 12 -2.27 -21.18 -17.32
N ARG A 13 -1.01 -21.65 -17.24
CA ARG A 13 -0.68 -23.08 -17.21
C ARG A 13 -1.25 -23.75 -15.96
N GLU A 14 -1.08 -23.14 -14.78
CA GLU A 14 -1.69 -23.68 -13.55
C GLU A 14 -3.23 -23.77 -13.67
N THR A 15 -3.89 -22.79 -14.29
CA THR A 15 -5.35 -22.82 -14.50
C THR A 15 -5.77 -23.82 -15.57
N GLN A 16 -5.02 -23.93 -16.67
CA GLN A 16 -5.30 -24.84 -17.78
C GLN A 16 -5.03 -26.30 -17.39
N ASP A 17 -3.96 -26.56 -16.63
CA ASP A 17 -3.64 -27.87 -16.06
C ASP A 17 -4.69 -28.29 -15.02
N LEU A 18 -5.31 -27.35 -14.31
CA LEU A 18 -6.43 -27.65 -13.39
C LEU A 18 -7.75 -27.92 -14.14
N GLN A 19 -7.94 -27.32 -15.30
CA GLN A 19 -9.14 -27.50 -16.14
C GLN A 19 -9.15 -28.83 -16.92
N THR A 20 -7.99 -29.45 -17.11
CA THR A 20 -7.85 -30.75 -17.79
C THR A 20 -7.98 -31.94 -16.85
N LEU A 21 -7.95 -31.72 -15.53
CA LEU A 21 -8.10 -32.77 -14.51
C LEU A 21 -9.57 -33.13 -14.31
N SER A 22 -9.84 -34.43 -14.18
CA SER A 22 -11.14 -34.93 -13.75
C SER A 22 -11.46 -34.49 -12.32
N LYS A 23 -12.74 -34.59 -11.94
CA LYS A 23 -13.20 -34.21 -10.60
C LYS A 23 -12.48 -35.02 -9.51
N GLU A 24 -12.24 -36.30 -9.76
CA GLU A 24 -11.55 -37.21 -8.86
C GLU A 24 -10.07 -36.84 -8.70
N GLU A 25 -9.39 -36.48 -9.79
CA GLU A 25 -7.99 -36.05 -9.76
C GLU A 25 -7.81 -34.69 -9.07
N LEU A 26 -8.75 -33.76 -9.25
CA LEU A 26 -8.79 -32.50 -8.52
C LEU A 26 -8.92 -32.72 -7.01
N ILE A 27 -9.82 -33.63 -6.59
CA ILE A 27 -9.99 -33.98 -5.17
C ILE A 27 -8.69 -34.58 -4.60
N ALA A 28 -8.07 -35.52 -5.31
CA ALA A 28 -6.81 -36.12 -4.89
C ALA A 28 -5.68 -35.09 -4.78
N ARG A 29 -5.62 -34.14 -5.72
CA ARG A 29 -4.63 -33.06 -5.71
C ARG A 29 -4.85 -32.09 -4.55
N ILE A 30 -6.09 -31.76 -4.22
CA ILE A 30 -6.44 -30.94 -3.05
C ILE A 30 -5.98 -31.63 -1.77
N GLN A 31 -6.30 -32.91 -1.58
CA GLN A 31 -5.88 -33.68 -0.41
C GLN A 31 -4.35 -33.75 -0.28
N GLN A 32 -3.65 -33.91 -1.40
CA GLN A 32 -2.18 -33.90 -1.41
C GLN A 32 -1.61 -32.53 -1.02
N LEU A 33 -2.18 -31.43 -1.52
CA LEU A 33 -1.77 -30.07 -1.18
C LEU A 33 -2.06 -29.75 0.28
N GLU A 34 -3.23 -30.14 0.80
CA GLU A 34 -3.58 -29.99 2.22
C GLU A 34 -2.60 -30.74 3.14
N SER A 35 -2.22 -31.96 2.77
CA SER A 35 -1.20 -32.75 3.46
C SER A 35 0.16 -32.06 3.44
N HIS A 36 0.57 -31.56 2.27
CA HIS A 36 1.86 -30.87 2.10
C HIS A 36 1.92 -29.55 2.88
N VAL A 37 0.85 -28.76 2.85
CA VAL A 37 0.72 -27.52 3.66
C VAL A 37 0.76 -27.86 5.16
N THR A 38 0.13 -28.95 5.58
CA THR A 38 0.17 -29.41 6.98
C THR A 38 1.59 -29.81 7.39
N GLN A 39 2.32 -30.52 6.54
CA GLN A 39 3.74 -30.84 6.77
C GLN A 39 4.61 -29.57 6.87
N LEU A 40 4.44 -28.63 5.95
CA LEU A 40 5.19 -27.36 5.96
C LEU A 40 4.89 -26.54 7.21
N ARG A 41 3.62 -26.46 7.63
CA ARG A 41 3.23 -25.81 8.90
C ARG A 41 3.86 -26.47 10.12
N ASN A 42 4.01 -27.79 10.12
CA ASN A 42 4.68 -28.50 11.20
C ASN A 42 6.20 -28.28 11.20
N LEU A 43 6.82 -28.12 10.04
CA LEU A 43 8.25 -27.78 9.89
C LEU A 43 8.58 -26.33 10.27
N LEU A 44 7.64 -25.41 10.04
CA LEU A 44 7.79 -23.97 10.29
C LEU A 44 7.43 -23.55 11.74
N LYS A 45 6.92 -24.46 12.57
CA LYS A 45 6.74 -24.17 14.00
C LYS A 45 8.11 -23.87 14.63
N PRO A 46 8.30 -22.70 15.27
CA PRO A 46 9.52 -22.44 16.01
C PRO A 46 9.68 -23.49 17.11
N LYS A 47 10.91 -23.96 17.34
CA LYS A 47 11.29 -24.65 18.58
C LYS A 47 11.19 -23.65 19.74
N LEU A 48 9.98 -23.33 20.17
CA LEU A 48 9.71 -22.70 21.45
C LEU A 48 9.54 -23.82 22.48
N THR A 49 10.33 -23.67 23.52
CA THR A 49 10.52 -24.54 24.68
C THR A 49 9.21 -25.04 25.27
N SER A 50 9.27 -26.28 25.71
CA SER A 50 8.34 -26.96 26.60
C SER A 50 7.81 -26.04 27.72
N ASP A 51 6.51 -25.79 27.73
CA ASP A 51 5.83 -25.46 28.98
C ASP A 51 4.39 -26.01 29.01
N LYS A 52 4.21 -26.90 29.98
CA LYS A 52 3.01 -27.29 30.73
C LYS A 52 1.70 -27.54 29.95
N GLN A 53 1.41 -28.84 29.82
CA GLN A 53 0.05 -29.36 29.65
C GLN A 53 -0.85 -28.89 30.80
N GLY A 54 -1.58 -27.79 30.57
CA GLY A 54 -2.80 -27.47 31.28
C GLY A 54 -3.99 -27.99 30.47
N ASN A 55 -4.73 -28.95 31.03
CA ASN A 55 -6.03 -29.40 30.54
C ASN A 55 -6.93 -28.19 30.23
N LYS A 56 -7.17 -27.88 28.95
CA LYS A 56 -8.25 -26.97 28.54
C LYS A 56 -9.43 -27.81 28.04
N SER A 57 -10.48 -27.83 28.86
CA SER A 57 -11.82 -28.34 28.56
C SER A 57 -12.31 -27.92 27.17
N GLY A 58 -13.02 -28.82 26.49
CA GLY A 58 -13.53 -28.65 25.12
C GLY A 58 -14.19 -27.30 24.83
N SER A 59 -13.45 -26.40 24.21
CA SER A 59 -14.01 -25.18 23.62
C SER A 59 -14.79 -25.56 22.36
N LYS A 60 -16.12 -25.38 22.37
CA LYS A 60 -16.94 -25.50 21.16
C LYS A 60 -16.35 -24.62 20.05
N VAL A 61 -16.07 -25.21 18.89
CA VAL A 61 -15.59 -24.49 17.70
C VAL A 61 -16.65 -23.45 17.30
N PHE A 62 -16.21 -22.23 16.99
CA PHE A 62 -17.14 -21.17 16.59
C PHE A 62 -17.63 -21.43 15.16
N ASP A 63 -18.96 -21.51 14.98
CA ASP A 63 -19.58 -21.78 13.69
C ASP A 63 -20.01 -20.47 13.02
N HIS A 64 -19.29 -20.07 11.97
CA HIS A 64 -19.56 -18.85 11.20
C HIS A 64 -20.86 -18.92 10.40
N LYS A 65 -21.36 -20.11 10.05
CA LYS A 65 -22.58 -20.28 9.23
C LYS A 65 -23.85 -19.89 9.97
N LYS A 66 -23.79 -19.85 11.30
CA LYS A 66 -24.92 -19.46 12.16
C LYS A 66 -25.20 -17.97 12.17
N TYR A 67 -24.36 -17.16 11.54
CA TYR A 67 -24.47 -15.70 11.57
C TYR A 67 -24.59 -15.14 10.17
N ALA A 68 -25.34 -14.05 10.05
CA ALA A 68 -25.35 -13.24 8.84
C ALA A 68 -23.97 -12.62 8.59
N LYS A 69 -23.72 -12.21 7.36
CA LYS A 69 -22.54 -11.45 6.97
C LYS A 69 -22.95 -10.12 6.37
N ARG A 70 -22.06 -9.14 6.42
CA ARG A 70 -22.20 -7.83 5.80
C ARG A 70 -20.95 -7.49 5.03
N HIS A 71 -21.12 -7.07 3.76
CA HIS A 71 -20.03 -6.49 2.99
C HIS A 71 -19.79 -5.05 3.44
N VAL A 72 -18.56 -4.74 3.83
CA VAL A 72 -18.16 -3.43 4.35
C VAL A 72 -16.88 -2.94 3.70
N LEU A 73 -16.66 -1.63 3.74
CA LEU A 73 -15.34 -1.03 3.69
C LEU A 73 -14.82 -0.80 5.11
N LEU A 74 -13.53 -1.07 5.34
CA LEU A 74 -12.79 -0.63 6.52
C LEU A 74 -11.73 0.39 6.10
N GLN A 75 -11.66 1.51 6.81
CA GLN A 75 -10.56 2.47 6.70
C GLN A 75 -9.49 2.11 7.73
N VAL A 76 -8.30 1.78 7.26
CA VAL A 76 -7.18 1.30 8.06
C VAL A 76 -6.05 2.33 8.00
N ALA A 77 -5.67 2.83 9.17
CA ALA A 77 -4.49 3.66 9.37
C ALA A 77 -3.36 2.80 9.96
N TYR A 78 -2.13 3.03 9.51
CA TYR A 78 -0.95 2.38 10.05
C TYR A 78 0.34 3.17 9.85
N VAL A 79 1.27 3.01 10.81
CA VAL A 79 2.66 3.45 10.68
C VAL A 79 3.49 2.27 10.16
N GLY A 80 3.92 2.38 8.90
CA GLY A 80 4.46 1.24 8.15
C GLY A 80 5.96 0.98 8.34
N TRP A 81 6.66 1.81 9.11
CA TRP A 81 8.13 1.84 9.18
C TRP A 81 8.77 0.49 9.49
N ASP A 82 8.14 -0.27 10.39
CA ASP A 82 8.64 -1.57 10.86
C ASP A 82 8.02 -2.77 10.15
N TYR A 83 7.19 -2.54 9.13
CA TYR A 83 6.45 -3.58 8.41
C TYR A 83 7.00 -3.80 7.00
N ALA A 84 6.95 -5.04 6.53
CA ALA A 84 7.35 -5.46 5.19
C ALA A 84 6.33 -5.08 4.09
N GLY A 85 5.60 -3.99 4.31
CA GLY A 85 4.55 -3.48 3.44
C GLY A 85 3.16 -3.99 3.81
N PHE A 86 2.18 -3.65 2.98
CA PHE A 86 0.80 -4.03 3.25
C PHE A 86 0.55 -5.51 3.03
N VAL A 87 1.02 -6.06 1.91
CA VAL A 87 0.68 -7.42 1.43
C VAL A 87 1.51 -8.48 2.14
N VAL A 88 0.87 -9.59 2.55
CA VAL A 88 1.55 -10.76 3.11
C VAL A 88 2.66 -11.25 2.18
N GLN A 89 3.83 -11.55 2.76
CA GLN A 89 4.99 -12.09 2.06
C GLN A 89 5.25 -13.52 2.52
N GLU A 90 5.82 -14.38 1.66
CA GLU A 90 6.11 -15.79 1.99
C GLU A 90 7.13 -15.94 3.14
N HIS A 91 8.03 -14.97 3.30
CA HIS A 91 9.17 -15.02 4.22
C HIS A 91 8.96 -14.21 5.50
N THR A 92 7.82 -13.52 5.64
CA THR A 92 7.53 -12.73 6.85
C THR A 92 6.05 -12.49 7.05
N GLU A 93 5.60 -12.70 8.28
CA GLU A 93 4.26 -12.34 8.72
C GLU A 93 4.18 -10.89 9.22
N LYS A 94 5.30 -10.15 9.27
CA LYS A 94 5.35 -8.75 9.73
C LYS A 94 4.85 -7.79 8.65
N THR A 95 3.59 -7.95 8.26
CA THR A 95 2.88 -7.17 7.25
C THR A 95 1.56 -6.66 7.82
N ILE A 96 1.05 -5.56 7.28
CA ILE A 96 -0.20 -4.96 7.77
C ILE A 96 -1.39 -5.91 7.56
N GLU A 97 -1.45 -6.58 6.40
CA GLU A 97 -2.51 -7.51 6.06
C GLU A 97 -2.52 -8.74 7.00
N ALA A 98 -1.36 -9.27 7.37
CA ALA A 98 -1.28 -10.40 8.30
C ALA A 98 -1.83 -10.03 9.70
N GLU A 99 -1.41 -8.89 10.26
CA GLU A 99 -1.91 -8.45 11.57
C GLU A 99 -3.41 -8.09 11.52
N LEU A 100 -3.89 -7.52 10.41
CA LEU A 100 -5.32 -7.26 10.20
C LEU A 100 -6.14 -8.56 10.19
N PHE A 101 -5.71 -9.58 9.44
CA PHE A 101 -6.42 -10.86 9.38
C PHE A 101 -6.36 -11.63 10.70
N LYS A 102 -5.21 -11.60 11.39
CA LYS A 102 -5.09 -12.13 12.75
C LYS A 102 -6.07 -11.47 13.72
N ALA A 103 -6.30 -10.16 13.63
CA ALA A 103 -7.31 -9.46 14.43
C ALA A 103 -8.74 -9.85 14.03
N LEU A 104 -9.05 -9.93 12.74
CA LEU A 104 -10.36 -10.33 12.22
C LEU A 104 -10.74 -11.77 12.62
N GLU A 105 -9.79 -12.70 12.56
CA GLU A 105 -9.98 -14.10 12.96
C GLU A 105 -10.10 -14.22 14.49
N LYS A 106 -9.23 -13.53 15.26
CA LYS A 106 -9.29 -13.51 16.73
C LYS A 106 -10.62 -12.97 17.26
N THR A 107 -11.20 -11.99 16.57
CA THR A 107 -12.52 -11.41 16.90
C THR A 107 -13.70 -12.20 16.32
N ARG A 108 -13.42 -13.27 15.56
CA ARG A 108 -14.40 -14.14 14.89
C ARG A 108 -15.30 -13.37 13.91
N LEU A 109 -14.76 -12.30 13.32
CA LEU A 109 -15.43 -11.52 12.29
C LEU A 109 -15.32 -12.21 10.92
N VAL A 110 -14.22 -12.89 10.66
CA VAL A 110 -14.00 -13.70 9.45
C VAL A 110 -13.53 -15.10 9.84
N GLU A 111 -13.80 -16.07 8.96
CA GLU A 111 -13.30 -17.44 9.10
C GLU A 111 -11.88 -17.57 8.55
N SER A 112 -11.67 -17.03 7.34
CA SER A 112 -10.34 -16.92 6.71
C SER A 112 -10.33 -15.79 5.70
N ARG A 113 -9.14 -15.47 5.19
CA ARG A 113 -8.97 -14.50 4.10
C ARG A 113 -9.69 -14.92 2.82
N GLU A 114 -9.60 -16.19 2.45
CA GLU A 114 -10.10 -16.75 1.19
C GLU A 114 -11.64 -16.71 1.11
N THR A 115 -12.31 -16.79 2.26
CA THR A 115 -13.77 -16.88 2.36
C THR A 115 -14.44 -15.54 2.70
N SER A 116 -13.66 -14.45 2.72
CA SER A 116 -14.10 -13.12 3.17
C SER A 116 -14.35 -12.10 2.06
N ASN A 117 -14.32 -12.50 0.78
CA ASN A 117 -14.50 -11.59 -0.37
C ASN A 117 -13.61 -10.33 -0.27
N TYR A 118 -12.34 -10.55 0.07
CA TYR A 118 -11.45 -9.47 0.46
C TYR A 118 -10.78 -8.79 -0.74
N HIS A 119 -10.90 -7.45 -0.80
CA HIS A 119 -10.20 -6.57 -1.75
C HIS A 119 -9.46 -5.46 -1.01
N ARG A 120 -8.33 -5.04 -1.56
CA ARG A 120 -7.53 -3.92 -1.04
C ARG A 120 -7.47 -2.79 -2.06
N CYS A 121 -7.59 -1.55 -1.61
CA CYS A 121 -7.61 -0.39 -2.51
C CYS A 121 -6.29 -0.20 -3.25
N GLY A 122 -5.18 -0.30 -2.52
CA GLY A 122 -3.82 -0.20 -3.07
C GLY A 122 -2.84 -1.07 -2.28
N ARG A 123 -1.69 -1.35 -2.87
CA ARG A 123 -0.55 -1.92 -2.14
C ARG A 123 0.34 -0.77 -1.71
N THR A 124 0.84 -0.82 -0.49
CA THR A 124 1.95 0.04 -0.04
C THR A 124 3.21 -0.82 0.11
N ASP A 125 4.33 -0.27 -0.32
CA ASP A 125 5.65 -0.92 -0.23
C ASP A 125 6.09 -1.03 1.24
N LYS A 126 7.16 -1.81 1.50
CA LYS A 126 7.86 -1.83 2.80
C LYS A 126 8.12 -0.40 3.29
N GLY A 127 7.89 -0.14 4.57
CA GLY A 127 8.15 1.14 5.23
C GLY A 127 7.14 2.26 4.95
N VAL A 128 6.26 2.10 3.96
CA VAL A 128 5.25 3.12 3.59
C VAL A 128 4.09 3.09 4.58
N SER A 129 3.68 4.27 5.06
CA SER A 129 2.55 4.42 6.00
C SER A 129 1.23 4.68 5.28
N SER A 130 0.12 4.63 6.00
CA SER A 130 -1.18 5.04 5.48
C SER A 130 -2.08 5.59 6.56
N PHE A 131 -2.81 6.66 6.27
CA PHE A 131 -3.93 7.11 7.10
C PHE A 131 -5.27 6.58 6.59
N GLY A 132 -5.39 6.38 5.27
CA GLY A 132 -6.66 6.09 4.61
C GLY A 132 -6.63 4.91 3.66
N GLN A 133 -5.89 3.84 3.99
CA GLN A 133 -6.00 2.58 3.25
C GLN A 133 -7.42 2.05 3.40
N ALA A 134 -8.01 1.60 2.32
CA ALA A 134 -9.34 1.00 2.33
C ALA A 134 -9.26 -0.47 1.92
N VAL A 135 -9.99 -1.32 2.65
CA VAL A 135 -10.22 -2.72 2.31
C VAL A 135 -11.71 -3.00 2.29
N SER A 136 -12.19 -3.81 1.35
CA SER A 136 -13.56 -4.31 1.35
C SER A 136 -13.56 -5.80 1.63
N LEU A 137 -14.52 -6.26 2.44
CA LEU A 137 -14.63 -7.65 2.87
C LEU A 137 -15.99 -7.93 3.53
N ASP A 138 -16.31 -9.21 3.63
CA ASP A 138 -17.48 -9.73 4.32
C ASP A 138 -17.14 -10.00 5.79
N LEU A 139 -17.83 -9.29 6.69
CA LEU A 139 -17.73 -9.49 8.13
C LEU A 139 -18.97 -10.17 8.68
N ARG A 140 -18.83 -10.96 9.74
CA ARG A 140 -19.97 -11.41 10.56
C ARG A 140 -20.79 -10.19 10.99
N SER A 141 -22.11 -10.27 10.85
CA SER A 141 -23.06 -9.22 11.24
C SER A 141 -24.05 -9.75 12.28
N ASN A 142 -24.50 -8.85 13.16
CA ASN A 142 -25.65 -9.13 14.04
C ASN A 142 -26.99 -8.98 13.32
N LEU A 143 -27.00 -8.23 12.21
CA LEU A 143 -28.21 -7.84 11.50
C LEU A 143 -28.50 -8.83 10.37
N SER A 144 -29.80 -9.13 10.17
CA SER A 144 -30.25 -10.01 9.08
C SER A 144 -30.71 -9.23 7.84
N GLU A 145 -30.74 -7.89 7.91
CA GLU A 145 -31.13 -6.98 6.84
C GLU A 145 -30.29 -5.68 6.84
N GLY A 146 -30.41 -4.91 5.76
CA GLY A 146 -29.69 -3.65 5.54
C GLY A 146 -28.63 -3.72 4.43
N LYS A 147 -28.03 -2.57 4.12
CA LYS A 147 -27.03 -2.43 3.04
C LYS A 147 -25.86 -3.39 3.26
N GLY A 148 -25.57 -4.19 2.23
CA GLY A 148 -24.46 -5.15 2.24
C GLY A 148 -24.73 -6.46 2.99
N VAL A 149 -25.87 -6.62 3.67
CA VAL A 149 -26.16 -7.83 4.46
C VAL A 149 -26.59 -9.00 3.58
N PHE A 150 -26.07 -10.19 3.88
CA PHE A 150 -26.50 -11.44 3.30
C PHE A 150 -26.50 -12.56 4.35
N VAL A 151 -27.50 -13.43 4.24
CA VAL A 151 -27.77 -14.49 5.21
C VAL A 151 -27.34 -15.83 4.59
N PRO A 152 -26.34 -16.53 5.15
CA PRO A 152 -25.91 -17.82 4.63
C PRO A 152 -26.89 -18.94 4.98
N ASN A 153 -26.84 -20.03 4.21
CA ASN A 153 -27.57 -21.26 4.54
C ASN A 153 -27.10 -21.81 5.89
N GLY A 154 -28.05 -22.06 6.80
CA GLY A 154 -27.76 -22.49 8.17
C GLY A 154 -27.68 -21.36 9.21
N HIS A 155 -28.00 -20.12 8.82
CA HIS A 155 -28.15 -19.01 9.75
C HIS A 155 -29.14 -19.34 10.87
N GLN A 156 -28.75 -19.06 12.11
CA GLN A 156 -29.58 -19.22 13.29
C GLN A 156 -29.75 -17.84 13.91
N ALA A 157 -30.86 -17.17 13.58
CA ALA A 157 -31.15 -15.82 14.06
C ALA A 157 -31.07 -15.80 15.60
N LYS A 158 -30.12 -15.04 16.13
CA LYS A 158 -30.07 -14.75 17.56
C LYS A 158 -31.08 -13.65 17.86
N VAL A 159 -32.14 -14.03 18.55
CA VAL A 159 -33.13 -13.08 19.08
C VAL A 159 -32.44 -12.23 20.15
N GLY A 160 -32.47 -10.90 20.01
CA GLY A 160 -32.05 -9.96 21.07
C GLY A 160 -30.97 -8.93 20.74
N ASN A 161 -30.28 -9.02 19.59
CA ASN A 161 -29.37 -7.95 19.14
C ASN A 161 -30.05 -7.08 18.08
N THR A 162 -30.29 -5.81 18.39
CA THR A 162 -30.80 -4.80 17.45
C THR A 162 -29.69 -3.99 16.79
N ASP A 163 -28.52 -3.93 17.41
CA ASP A 163 -27.40 -3.11 16.95
C ASP A 163 -26.33 -3.94 16.23
N GLU A 164 -25.69 -3.30 15.26
CA GLU A 164 -24.55 -3.89 14.56
C GLU A 164 -23.33 -4.01 15.48
N ILE A 165 -22.45 -4.95 15.15
CA ILE A 165 -21.16 -5.11 15.84
C ILE A 165 -20.33 -3.83 15.71
N ALA A 166 -19.77 -3.35 16.83
CA ALA A 166 -18.81 -2.26 16.86
C ALA A 166 -17.44 -2.70 16.27
N TYR A 167 -17.40 -2.92 14.95
CA TYR A 167 -16.26 -3.50 14.22
C TYR A 167 -14.93 -2.82 14.56
N VAL A 168 -14.92 -1.48 14.51
CA VAL A 168 -13.73 -0.66 14.75
C VAL A 168 -13.21 -0.88 16.18
N GLY A 169 -14.10 -0.79 17.18
CA GLY A 169 -13.73 -0.95 18.58
C GLY A 169 -13.20 -2.33 18.93
N ILE A 170 -13.82 -3.41 18.43
CA ILE A 170 -13.36 -4.78 18.73
C ILE A 170 -12.05 -5.13 18.02
N LEU A 171 -11.81 -4.59 16.82
CA LEU A 171 -10.57 -4.79 16.09
C LEU A 171 -9.41 -4.05 16.77
N ASN A 172 -9.60 -2.78 17.11
CA ASN A 172 -8.55 -1.97 17.75
C ASN A 172 -8.12 -2.52 19.12
N LYS A 173 -8.99 -3.24 19.84
CA LYS A 173 -8.64 -3.93 21.10
C LYS A 173 -7.62 -5.06 20.93
N VAL A 174 -7.45 -5.59 19.71
CA VAL A 174 -6.56 -6.73 19.45
C VAL A 174 -5.49 -6.45 18.40
N LEU A 175 -5.53 -5.28 17.75
CA LEU A 175 -4.52 -4.83 16.80
C LEU A 175 -3.29 -4.27 17.52
N PRO A 176 -2.07 -4.42 16.93
CA PRO A 176 -0.87 -3.72 17.39
C PRO A 176 -1.06 -2.19 17.41
N PRO A 177 -0.40 -1.44 18.31
CA PRO A 177 -0.57 0.02 18.45
C PRO A 177 -0.36 0.82 17.16
N GLU A 178 0.49 0.34 16.26
CA GLU A 178 0.83 0.97 15.00
C GLU A 178 -0.24 0.79 13.92
N ILE A 179 -1.26 -0.06 14.13
CA ILE A 179 -2.33 -0.36 13.18
C ILE A 179 -3.69 -0.09 13.83
N ARG A 180 -4.50 0.76 13.20
CA ARG A 180 -5.84 1.13 13.68
C ARG A 180 -6.84 1.08 12.55
N VAL A 181 -8.01 0.49 12.81
CA VAL A 181 -9.20 0.77 12.02
C VAL A 181 -9.77 2.09 12.53
N VAL A 182 -10.05 3.03 11.63
CA VAL A 182 -10.54 4.38 12.01
C VAL A 182 -12.02 4.56 11.70
N ALA A 183 -12.52 3.85 10.69
CA ALA A 183 -13.91 3.91 10.26
C ALA A 183 -14.31 2.63 9.53
N TRP A 184 -15.62 2.46 9.37
CA TRP A 184 -16.19 1.44 8.50
C TRP A 184 -17.39 2.00 7.73
N ALA A 185 -17.78 1.35 6.63
CA ALA A 185 -18.97 1.73 5.89
C ALA A 185 -19.69 0.49 5.35
N PRO A 186 -21.02 0.36 5.50
CA PRO A 186 -21.79 -0.67 4.80
C PRO A 186 -21.88 -0.34 3.32
N VAL A 187 -21.57 -1.30 2.46
CA VAL A 187 -21.49 -1.09 1.00
C VAL A 187 -22.29 -2.15 0.24
N SER A 188 -22.47 -1.96 -1.06
CA SER A 188 -23.03 -3.02 -1.92
C SER A 188 -22.17 -4.28 -1.86
N LYS A 189 -22.77 -5.47 -1.99
CA LYS A 189 -22.10 -6.78 -1.94
C LYS A 189 -21.03 -6.96 -3.03
N THR A 190 -21.10 -6.16 -4.08
CA THR A 190 -20.20 -6.21 -5.24
C THR A 190 -19.10 -5.17 -5.20
N LEU A 191 -19.12 -4.25 -4.23
CA LEU A 191 -18.17 -3.15 -4.18
C LEU A 191 -16.76 -3.66 -3.87
N SER A 192 -15.80 -3.34 -4.73
CA SER A 192 -14.39 -3.60 -4.53
C SER A 192 -13.69 -2.33 -4.06
N ALA A 193 -12.99 -2.42 -2.93
CA ALA A 193 -12.10 -1.34 -2.49
C ALA A 193 -11.09 -0.94 -3.58
N ARG A 194 -10.72 -1.86 -4.48
CA ARG A 194 -9.77 -1.62 -5.56
C ARG A 194 -10.40 -0.93 -6.76
N PHE A 195 -11.43 -1.54 -7.33
CA PHE A 195 -11.94 -1.18 -8.66
C PHE A 195 -12.88 0.02 -8.60
N ASP A 196 -13.62 0.19 -7.49
CA ASP A 196 -14.57 1.29 -7.32
C ASP A 196 -13.94 2.54 -6.68
N CYS A 197 -12.67 2.46 -6.26
CA CYS A 197 -11.96 3.64 -5.77
C CYS A 197 -11.64 4.58 -6.93
N ARG A 198 -12.12 5.82 -6.79
CA ARG A 198 -12.04 6.88 -7.81
C ARG A 198 -10.71 7.62 -7.76
N GLN A 199 -10.19 7.85 -6.56
CA GLN A 199 -9.00 8.68 -6.34
C GLN A 199 -8.21 8.21 -5.13
N ARG A 200 -6.88 8.31 -5.21
CA ARG A 200 -5.96 8.11 -4.09
C ARG A 200 -5.15 9.39 -3.88
N THR A 201 -4.99 9.78 -2.62
CA THR A 201 -4.15 10.91 -2.21
C THR A 201 -2.95 10.38 -1.46
N TYR A 202 -1.75 10.76 -1.89
CA TYR A 202 -0.51 10.50 -1.17
C TYR A 202 0.06 11.80 -0.62
N HIS A 203 0.56 11.76 0.60
CA HIS A 203 1.42 12.80 1.15
C HIS A 203 2.86 12.28 1.21
N TYR A 204 3.81 13.14 0.83
CA TYR A 204 5.23 12.91 1.04
C TYR A 204 5.81 14.05 1.86
N TYR A 205 6.46 13.72 2.97
CA TYR A 205 6.99 14.69 3.93
C TYR A 205 8.51 14.80 3.80
N PHE A 206 9.07 16.01 3.79
CA PHE A 206 10.53 16.21 3.73
C PHE A 206 10.92 17.58 4.30
N PRO A 207 12.11 17.72 4.91
CA PRO A 207 12.60 19.01 5.33
C PRO A 207 12.90 19.89 4.11
N LYS A 208 12.68 21.19 4.23
CA LYS A 208 12.99 22.19 3.20
C LYS A 208 14.46 22.11 2.75
N ALA A 209 15.37 21.86 3.69
CA ALA A 209 16.81 21.81 3.46
C ALA A 209 17.28 23.03 2.64
N ASN A 210 18.09 22.79 1.62
CA ASN A 210 18.54 23.77 0.64
C ASN A 210 17.74 23.71 -0.68
N LEU A 211 16.51 23.18 -0.68
CA LEU A 211 15.71 23.02 -1.89
C LEU A 211 15.07 24.33 -2.35
N ASP A 212 15.15 24.59 -3.65
CA ASP A 212 14.29 25.55 -4.33
C ASP A 212 12.88 24.96 -4.51
N ILE A 213 12.04 25.23 -3.51
CA ILE A 213 10.64 24.78 -3.49
C ILE A 213 9.84 25.38 -4.65
N GLN A 214 10.19 26.58 -5.13
CA GLN A 214 9.45 27.20 -6.22
C GLN A 214 9.72 26.50 -7.55
N SER A 215 10.98 26.17 -7.83
CA SER A 215 11.32 25.34 -9.00
C SER A 215 10.67 23.96 -8.93
N MET A 216 10.61 23.34 -7.74
CA MET A 216 9.87 22.08 -7.55
C MET A 216 8.38 22.22 -7.84
N ARG A 217 7.73 23.32 -7.42
CA ARG A 217 6.32 23.59 -7.71
C ARG A 217 6.07 23.72 -9.21
N VAL A 218 6.92 24.47 -9.92
CA VAL A 218 6.83 24.62 -11.38
C VAL A 218 6.95 23.26 -12.06
N ALA A 219 7.97 22.47 -11.71
CA ALA A 219 8.17 21.13 -12.25
C ALA A 219 6.99 20.20 -11.97
N ALA A 220 6.45 20.25 -10.75
CA ALA A 220 5.31 19.45 -10.34
C ALA A 220 4.06 19.70 -11.20
N GLN A 221 3.80 20.95 -11.63
CA GLN A 221 2.62 21.25 -12.44
C GLN A 221 2.62 20.53 -13.80
N TYR A 222 3.79 20.23 -14.39
CA TYR A 222 3.88 19.47 -15.63
C TYR A 222 3.40 18.01 -15.49
N LEU A 223 3.29 17.49 -14.28
CA LEU A 223 2.81 16.13 -14.01
C LEU A 223 1.28 16.02 -14.08
N ILE A 224 0.54 17.13 -13.95
CA ILE A 224 -0.93 17.14 -13.96
C ILE A 224 -1.44 16.76 -15.34
N GLY A 225 -2.50 15.95 -15.39
CA GLY A 225 -3.08 15.43 -16.61
C GLY A 225 -2.84 13.94 -16.79
N GLU A 226 -3.06 13.46 -18.00
CA GLU A 226 -2.92 12.06 -18.38
C GLU A 226 -1.67 11.88 -19.24
N HIS A 227 -0.72 11.08 -18.74
CA HIS A 227 0.59 10.90 -19.37
C HIS A 227 1.08 9.46 -19.22
N ASP A 228 2.05 9.06 -20.05
CA ASP A 228 2.78 7.80 -19.88
C ASP A 228 3.91 7.96 -18.85
N PHE A 229 3.72 7.35 -17.67
CA PHE A 229 4.66 7.47 -16.54
C PHE A 229 5.74 6.38 -16.50
N ARG A 230 6.05 5.70 -17.60
CA ARG A 230 7.03 4.60 -17.61
C ARG A 230 8.44 5.03 -17.14
N ASN A 231 8.81 6.28 -17.40
CA ASN A 231 10.07 6.88 -16.95
C ASN A 231 10.05 7.32 -15.48
N PHE A 232 8.87 7.30 -14.85
CA PHE A 232 8.61 7.67 -13.45
C PHE A 232 8.18 6.47 -12.60
N CYS A 233 8.42 5.23 -13.02
CA CYS A 233 8.04 4.06 -12.22
C CYS A 233 9.06 2.93 -12.35
N LYS A 234 8.85 1.82 -11.65
CA LYS A 234 9.51 0.56 -11.95
C LYS A 234 8.57 -0.28 -12.82
N MET A 235 8.98 -0.59 -14.04
CA MET A 235 8.12 -1.35 -14.96
C MET A 235 7.94 -2.78 -14.44
N ASP A 236 6.68 -3.15 -14.19
CA ASP A 236 6.28 -4.43 -13.62
C ASP A 236 5.67 -5.36 -14.67
N VAL A 237 6.39 -5.52 -15.79
CA VAL A 237 5.95 -6.32 -16.95
C VAL A 237 5.72 -7.78 -16.56
N GLY A 238 6.48 -8.30 -15.59
CA GLY A 238 6.30 -9.67 -15.07
C GLY A 238 4.93 -9.91 -14.42
N ASN A 239 4.29 -8.86 -13.90
CA ASN A 239 2.92 -8.91 -13.39
C ASN A 239 1.86 -8.46 -14.42
N GLY A 240 2.22 -8.44 -15.71
CA GLY A 240 1.31 -8.10 -16.82
C GLY A 240 1.07 -6.59 -17.00
N VAL A 241 1.84 -5.72 -16.35
CA VAL A 241 1.67 -4.26 -16.48
C VAL A 241 2.36 -3.76 -17.75
N ILE A 242 1.55 -3.42 -18.75
CA ILE A 242 2.01 -2.83 -20.02
C ILE A 242 1.44 -1.43 -20.32
N LYS A 243 0.40 -1.02 -19.59
CA LYS A 243 -0.20 0.31 -19.71
C LYS A 243 0.33 1.22 -18.62
N PHE A 244 1.13 2.20 -19.04
CA PHE A 244 1.80 3.17 -18.16
C PHE A 244 1.10 4.53 -18.12
N HIS A 245 -0.01 4.68 -18.84
CA HIS A 245 -0.84 5.88 -18.78
C HIS A 245 -1.51 5.98 -17.41
N ARG A 246 -1.33 7.10 -16.73
CA ARG A 246 -2.01 7.43 -15.47
C ARG A 246 -2.44 8.87 -15.50
N ARG A 247 -3.49 9.18 -14.74
CA ARG A 247 -3.98 10.55 -14.57
C ARG A 247 -3.67 11.07 -13.17
N ILE A 248 -2.85 12.12 -13.12
CA ILE A 248 -2.66 12.94 -11.93
C ILE A 248 -3.67 14.08 -12.00
N ILE A 249 -4.45 14.22 -10.93
CA ILE A 249 -5.56 15.18 -10.82
C ILE A 249 -5.03 16.49 -10.25
N ASN A 250 -4.21 16.42 -9.22
CA ASN A 250 -3.63 17.59 -8.56
C ASN A 250 -2.32 17.23 -7.88
N ILE A 251 -1.40 18.19 -7.80
CA ILE A 251 -0.17 18.08 -7.03
C ILE A 251 0.16 19.44 -6.39
N GLN A 252 0.44 19.46 -5.10
CA GLN A 252 0.71 20.67 -4.32
C GLN A 252 1.94 20.46 -3.43
N ILE A 253 2.74 21.51 -3.24
CA ILE A 253 3.93 21.50 -2.38
C ILE A 253 3.86 22.69 -1.42
N GLU A 254 3.72 22.42 -0.14
CA GLU A 254 3.40 23.43 0.88
C GLU A 254 4.24 23.21 2.14
N ALA A 255 4.62 24.30 2.81
CA ALA A 255 5.17 24.22 4.15
C ALA A 255 4.05 23.87 5.14
N ILE A 256 4.36 23.00 6.10
CA ILE A 256 3.41 22.54 7.13
C ILE A 256 3.58 23.35 8.41
N ASP A 257 4.80 23.77 8.70
CA ASP A 257 5.11 24.64 9.82
C ASP A 257 5.43 26.06 9.34
N ASN A 258 5.36 27.00 10.28
CA ASN A 258 5.69 28.41 10.04
C ASN A 258 7.19 28.69 10.25
N SER A 259 8.04 27.66 10.41
CA SER A 259 9.47 27.87 10.50
C SER A 259 9.97 28.38 9.15
N ALA A 260 10.92 29.31 9.15
CA ALA A 260 11.57 29.80 7.94
C ALA A 260 12.92 29.09 7.67
N ASP A 261 13.37 28.21 8.56
CA ASP A 261 14.69 27.59 8.50
C ASP A 261 14.77 26.39 7.53
N SER A 262 15.94 25.74 7.45
CA SER A 262 16.15 24.58 6.57
C SER A 262 15.54 23.29 7.12
N TYR A 263 15.00 23.29 8.33
CA TYR A 263 14.35 22.14 8.92
C TYR A 263 12.82 22.22 8.85
N SER A 264 12.26 23.33 8.37
CA SER A 264 10.84 23.47 8.09
C SER A 264 10.32 22.28 7.28
N MET A 265 9.23 21.68 7.75
CA MET A 265 8.67 20.51 7.11
C MET A 265 7.82 20.92 5.90
N ILE A 266 8.08 20.29 4.77
CA ILE A 266 7.35 20.44 3.53
C ILE A 266 6.50 19.18 3.29
N ARG A 267 5.27 19.38 2.82
CA ARG A 267 4.38 18.33 2.31
C ARG A 267 4.22 18.48 0.81
N LEU A 268 4.49 17.40 0.08
CA LEU A 268 3.95 17.20 -1.26
C LEU A 268 2.66 16.39 -1.16
N GLU A 269 1.53 16.98 -1.56
CA GLU A 269 0.25 16.28 -1.75
C GLU A 269 0.13 15.88 -3.22
N LEU A 270 -0.16 14.61 -3.50
CA LEU A 270 -0.36 14.08 -4.85
C LEU A 270 -1.67 13.31 -4.93
N LYS A 271 -2.58 13.79 -5.78
CA LYS A 271 -3.90 13.19 -6.04
C LYS A 271 -3.94 12.60 -7.45
N GLY A 272 -4.35 11.34 -7.56
CA GLY A 272 -4.46 10.66 -8.84
C GLY A 272 -5.48 9.53 -8.83
N GLN A 273 -5.88 9.07 -10.01
CA GLN A 273 -6.85 7.96 -10.12
C GLN A 273 -6.23 6.63 -9.68
N ALA A 274 -5.02 6.35 -10.16
CA ALA A 274 -4.23 5.17 -9.81
C ALA A 274 -2.73 5.49 -9.99
N PHE A 275 -1.87 4.68 -9.37
CA PHE A 275 -0.42 4.84 -9.44
C PHE A 275 0.25 3.53 -9.85
N LEU A 276 1.33 3.64 -10.61
CA LEU A 276 2.21 2.54 -10.98
C LEU A 276 3.16 2.18 -9.82
N TRP A 277 3.82 1.04 -9.94
CA TRP A 277 4.78 0.60 -8.92
C TRP A 277 5.91 1.63 -8.76
N HIS A 278 6.10 2.09 -7.52
CA HIS A 278 7.06 3.13 -7.13
C HIS A 278 6.84 4.53 -7.75
N GLN A 279 5.69 4.79 -8.39
CA GLN A 279 5.51 6.02 -9.16
C GLN A 279 5.74 7.30 -8.34
N VAL A 280 5.10 7.39 -7.18
CA VAL A 280 5.18 8.58 -6.31
C VAL A 280 6.61 8.85 -5.86
N ARG A 281 7.35 7.81 -5.49
CA ARG A 281 8.74 7.93 -5.01
C ARG A 281 9.72 8.31 -6.12
N CYS A 282 9.49 7.83 -7.34
CA CYS A 282 10.26 8.23 -8.50
C CYS A 282 9.99 9.70 -8.88
N ILE A 283 8.73 10.14 -8.83
CA ILE A 283 8.37 11.56 -9.01
C ILE A 283 9.11 12.44 -8.00
N VAL A 284 9.02 12.11 -6.71
CA VAL A 284 9.66 12.89 -5.63
C VAL A 284 11.18 12.93 -5.81
N ALA A 285 11.81 11.82 -6.21
CA ALA A 285 13.25 11.79 -6.46
C ALA A 285 13.69 12.78 -7.56
N ILE A 286 12.93 12.87 -8.64
CA ILE A 286 13.22 13.81 -9.73
C ILE A 286 12.95 15.25 -9.28
N LEU A 287 11.87 15.49 -8.53
CA LEU A 287 11.62 16.81 -7.96
C LEU A 287 12.72 17.25 -6.99
N PHE A 288 13.34 16.34 -6.23
CA PHE A 288 14.52 16.67 -5.43
C PHE A 288 15.70 17.09 -6.29
N LEU A 289 15.93 16.47 -7.46
CA LEU A 289 16.98 16.92 -8.37
C LEU A 289 16.71 18.34 -8.89
N VAL A 290 15.44 18.67 -9.19
CA VAL A 290 15.04 20.02 -9.57
C VAL A 290 15.25 21.00 -8.42
N GLY A 291 14.78 20.68 -7.22
CA GLY A 291 14.94 21.55 -6.05
C GLY A 291 16.40 21.73 -5.63
N GLN A 292 17.27 20.76 -5.92
CA GLN A 292 18.73 20.90 -5.72
C GLN A 292 19.42 21.71 -6.84
N GLY A 293 18.69 22.19 -7.85
CA GLY A 293 19.24 22.88 -9.03
C GLY A 293 20.07 21.98 -9.94
N LYS A 294 19.98 20.65 -9.76
CA LYS A 294 20.71 19.67 -10.57
C LYS A 294 20.02 19.40 -11.90
N GLU A 295 18.71 19.61 -11.98
CA GLU A 295 17.91 19.55 -13.20
C GLU A 295 17.00 20.78 -13.32
N GLU A 296 16.67 21.17 -14.54
CA GLU A 296 15.66 22.19 -14.79
C GLU A 296 14.25 21.60 -14.72
N ALA A 297 13.23 22.42 -14.43
CA ALA A 297 11.85 21.96 -14.34
C ALA A 297 11.33 21.24 -15.60
N LYS A 298 11.85 21.61 -16.78
CA LYS A 298 11.51 21.00 -18.08
C LYS A 298 11.84 19.50 -18.17
N ILE A 299 12.73 18.99 -17.31
CA ILE A 299 13.10 17.57 -17.28
C ILE A 299 11.86 16.68 -17.11
N ILE A 300 10.82 17.17 -16.44
CA ILE A 300 9.56 16.44 -16.29
C ILE A 300 8.93 16.20 -17.66
N GLN A 301 8.84 17.23 -18.51
CA GLN A 301 8.26 17.12 -19.84
C GLN A 301 9.10 16.20 -20.73
N GLU A 302 10.44 16.32 -20.68
CA GLU A 302 11.36 15.45 -21.43
C GLU A 302 11.16 13.97 -21.07
N LEU A 303 10.94 13.67 -19.79
CA LEU A 303 10.71 12.30 -19.32
C LEU A 303 9.29 11.79 -19.59
N LEU A 304 8.30 12.66 -19.70
CA LEU A 304 6.93 12.30 -20.10
C LEU A 304 6.81 12.09 -21.61
N ASP A 305 7.68 12.74 -22.41
CA ASP A 305 7.82 12.49 -23.84
C ASP A 305 8.53 11.15 -24.10
N VAL A 306 7.74 10.08 -24.04
CA VAL A 306 8.20 8.72 -24.29
C VAL A 306 8.51 8.44 -25.77
N GLU A 307 8.07 9.30 -26.70
CA GLU A 307 8.38 9.14 -28.12
C GLU A 307 9.84 9.55 -28.37
N SER A 308 10.23 10.72 -27.88
CA SER A 308 11.62 11.16 -27.93
C SER A 308 12.51 10.39 -26.94
N ASN A 309 11.97 10.02 -25.77
CA ASN A 309 12.70 9.41 -24.66
C ASN A 309 12.07 8.09 -24.19
N PRO A 310 12.12 7.01 -25.01
CA PRO A 310 11.43 5.75 -24.72
C PRO A 310 12.04 4.93 -23.59
N ARG A 311 13.23 5.31 -23.11
CA ARG A 311 14.01 4.56 -22.14
C ARG A 311 14.28 5.38 -20.88
N LYS A 312 13.88 4.83 -19.74
CA LYS A 312 14.04 5.44 -18.42
C LYS A 312 15.53 5.62 -18.08
N PRO A 313 16.01 6.83 -17.73
CA PRO A 313 17.35 7.01 -17.22
C PRO A 313 17.50 6.41 -15.81
N GLN A 314 18.70 5.99 -15.44
CA GLN A 314 18.96 5.49 -14.09
C GLN A 314 18.99 6.63 -13.06
N TYR A 315 18.20 6.49 -12.01
CA TYR A 315 18.21 7.38 -10.85
C TYR A 315 17.77 6.66 -9.58
N GLY A 316 18.27 7.17 -8.44
CA GLY A 316 17.90 6.73 -7.10
C GLY A 316 16.45 7.08 -6.77
N MET A 317 15.77 6.21 -6.06
CA MET A 317 14.37 6.41 -5.69
C MET A 317 14.27 7.08 -4.31
N ALA A 318 13.27 7.95 -4.12
CA ALA A 318 13.05 8.58 -2.83
C ALA A 318 12.72 7.53 -1.75
N SER A 319 13.04 7.82 -0.49
CA SER A 319 12.78 6.94 0.65
C SER A 319 11.29 6.63 0.78
N GLU A 320 10.96 5.43 1.22
CA GLU A 320 9.59 4.97 1.53
C GLU A 320 9.02 5.60 2.80
N VAL A 321 9.87 5.89 3.79
CA VAL A 321 9.48 6.26 5.16
C VAL A 321 8.56 7.48 5.21
N PRO A 322 8.81 8.55 4.41
CA PRO A 322 7.97 9.74 4.44
C PRO A 322 6.72 9.66 3.57
N LEU A 323 6.48 8.54 2.89
CA LEU A 323 5.30 8.36 2.05
C LEU A 323 4.11 7.85 2.89
N ASN A 324 2.98 8.53 2.75
CA ASN A 324 1.74 8.16 3.41
C ASN A 324 0.59 8.10 2.39
N LEU A 325 -0.07 6.94 2.23
CA LEU A 325 -1.36 6.86 1.55
C LEU A 325 -2.43 7.49 2.45
N PHE A 326 -2.79 8.73 2.14
CA PHE A 326 -3.58 9.57 3.03
C PHE A 326 -5.09 9.34 2.89
N SER A 327 -5.60 9.15 1.68
CA SER A 327 -7.02 8.88 1.45
C SER A 327 -7.29 8.05 0.20
N CYS A 328 -8.40 7.31 0.25
CA CYS A 328 -9.00 6.58 -0.87
C CYS A 328 -10.45 7.02 -0.98
N THR A 329 -10.84 7.55 -2.13
CA THR A 329 -12.15 8.18 -2.34
C THR A 329 -13.06 7.25 -3.13
N TYR A 330 -14.29 7.10 -2.65
CA TYR A 330 -15.38 6.35 -3.27
C TYR A 330 -16.53 7.31 -3.58
N SER A 331 -17.59 6.85 -4.25
CA SER A 331 -18.78 7.69 -4.44
C SER A 331 -19.54 7.87 -3.12
N ASP A 332 -20.17 9.03 -2.92
CA ASP A 332 -20.96 9.30 -1.72
C ASP A 332 -22.22 8.42 -1.63
N GLU A 333 -22.71 7.93 -2.78
CA GLU A 333 -23.82 6.97 -2.88
C GLU A 333 -23.37 5.57 -2.43
N ASP A 334 -22.14 5.19 -2.78
CA ASP A 334 -21.59 3.87 -2.48
C ASP A 334 -21.11 3.77 -1.03
N CYS A 335 -20.44 4.81 -0.52
CA CYS A 335 -19.71 4.76 0.74
C CYS A 335 -19.95 6.02 1.59
N GLN A 336 -20.55 5.81 2.77
CA GLN A 336 -20.61 6.80 3.83
C GLN A 336 -19.86 6.26 5.05
N TRP A 337 -18.73 6.88 5.39
CA TRP A 337 -17.90 6.45 6.50
C TRP A 337 -18.59 6.69 7.83
N ILE A 338 -18.66 5.63 8.64
CA ILE A 338 -19.15 5.66 10.01
C ILE A 338 -17.95 5.74 10.94
N TYR A 339 -17.87 6.84 11.67
CA TYR A 339 -16.86 7.13 12.68
C TYR A 339 -17.47 6.97 14.07
N ASP A 340 -16.86 6.13 14.90
CA ASP A 340 -17.24 6.02 16.32
C ASP A 340 -16.41 6.98 17.16
N ALA A 341 -17.07 7.97 17.78
CA ALA A 341 -16.41 9.04 18.52
C ALA A 341 -15.61 8.51 19.73
N GLU A 342 -16.10 7.47 20.41
CA GLU A 342 -15.39 6.88 21.53
C GLU A 342 -14.13 6.14 21.09
N THR A 343 -14.23 5.27 20.08
CA THR A 343 -13.07 4.58 19.52
C THR A 343 -12.04 5.57 18.96
N LEU A 344 -12.49 6.65 18.30
CA LEU A 344 -11.58 7.68 17.80
C LEU A 344 -10.81 8.38 18.93
N ARG A 345 -11.39 8.59 20.12
CA ARG A 345 -10.65 9.16 21.26
C ARG A 345 -9.45 8.28 21.65
N TYR A 346 -9.63 6.96 21.70
CA TYR A 346 -8.54 6.03 21.98
C TYR A 346 -7.49 6.02 20.85
N VAL A 347 -7.93 5.99 19.59
CA VAL A 347 -7.04 6.08 18.42
C VAL A 347 -6.19 7.36 18.45
N ILE A 348 -6.81 8.49 18.77
CA ILE A 348 -6.10 9.79 18.90
C ILE A 348 -5.07 9.72 20.02
N SER A 349 -5.44 9.19 21.20
CA SER A 349 -4.53 9.04 22.33
C SER A 349 -3.31 8.17 21.96
N ASP A 350 -3.52 7.05 21.27
CA ASP A 350 -2.44 6.16 20.84
C ASP A 350 -1.48 6.86 19.87
N TYR A 351 -2.01 7.57 18.88
CA TYR A 351 -1.19 8.35 17.95
C TYR A 351 -0.47 9.52 18.63
N GLN A 352 -1.08 10.16 19.63
CA GLN A 352 -0.42 11.19 20.44
C GLN A 352 0.77 10.62 21.21
N MET A 353 0.65 9.42 21.78
CA MET A 353 1.77 8.75 22.44
C MET A 353 2.90 8.46 21.47
N LEU A 354 2.59 7.86 20.31
CA LEU A 354 3.58 7.56 19.27
C LEU A 354 4.25 8.85 18.73
N TRP A 355 3.46 9.89 18.50
CA TRP A 355 3.97 11.20 18.10
C TRP A 355 4.91 11.78 19.17
N THR A 356 4.51 11.74 20.44
CA THR A 356 5.30 12.29 21.55
C THR A 356 6.67 11.61 21.63
N GLU A 357 6.73 10.28 21.53
CA GLU A 357 7.98 9.54 21.54
C GLU A 357 8.93 9.96 20.40
N ASN A 358 8.40 10.06 19.18
CA ASN A 358 9.19 10.46 18.01
C ASN A 358 9.59 11.94 18.08
N MET A 359 8.71 12.80 18.55
CA MET A 359 8.96 14.23 18.67
C MET A 359 10.02 14.53 19.72
N VAL A 360 9.98 13.87 20.89
CA VAL A 360 11.02 14.01 21.92
C VAL A 360 12.39 13.63 21.37
N LYS A 361 12.50 12.48 20.68
CA LYS A 361 13.75 12.04 20.03
C LYS A 361 14.22 13.05 18.99
N ALA A 362 13.32 13.56 18.15
CA ALA A 362 13.63 14.55 17.12
C ALA A 362 14.11 15.87 17.74
N THR A 363 13.45 16.36 18.79
CA THR A 363 13.85 17.58 19.52
C THR A 363 15.22 17.43 20.16
N MET A 364 15.49 16.31 20.85
CA MET A 364 16.80 16.04 21.44
C MET A 364 17.91 16.07 20.37
N LEU A 365 17.67 15.41 19.23
CA LEU A 365 18.62 15.44 18.12
C LEU A 365 18.79 16.84 17.54
N ARG A 366 17.73 17.64 17.48
CA ARG A 366 17.81 19.01 16.98
C ARG A 366 18.67 19.90 17.88
N GLU A 367 18.48 19.82 19.20
CA GLU A 367 19.30 20.59 20.15
C GLU A 367 20.78 20.17 20.13
N MET A 368 21.05 18.87 19.98
CA MET A 368 22.40 18.36 19.79
C MET A 368 23.04 18.91 18.52
N LEU A 369 22.31 18.92 17.40
CA LEU A 369 22.79 19.47 16.13
C LEU A 369 23.10 20.96 16.23
N ASP A 370 22.17 21.76 16.79
CA ASP A 370 22.39 23.20 16.96
C ASP A 370 23.61 23.50 17.84
N SER A 371 23.88 22.67 18.86
CA SER A 371 25.06 22.77 19.71
C SER A 371 26.36 22.43 18.96
N LEU A 372 26.32 21.37 18.15
CA LEU A 372 27.47 20.97 17.30
C LEU A 372 27.78 22.02 16.24
N GLU A 373 26.79 22.60 15.58
CA GLU A 373 26.97 23.67 14.60
C GLU A 373 27.60 24.92 15.23
N LYS A 374 27.17 25.29 16.44
CA LYS A 374 27.77 26.39 17.22
C LYS A 374 29.24 26.11 17.56
N LEU A 375 29.55 24.90 18.02
CA LEU A 375 30.93 24.50 18.33
C LEU A 375 31.83 24.48 17.09
N ALA A 376 31.30 24.02 15.97
CA ALA A 376 32.04 23.94 14.71
C ALA A 376 32.12 25.28 13.96
N GLY A 377 31.27 26.26 14.32
CA GLY A 377 31.17 27.55 13.62
C GLY A 377 30.67 27.43 12.18
N ILE A 378 30.00 26.33 11.84
CA ILE A 378 29.50 26.04 10.48
C ILE A 378 28.07 25.51 10.55
N LYS A 379 27.26 25.88 9.56
CA LYS A 379 25.92 25.34 9.35
C LYS A 379 25.98 24.27 8.25
N ILE A 380 25.41 23.09 8.51
CA ILE A 380 25.45 21.97 7.55
C ILE A 380 24.02 21.62 7.12
N GLU A 381 23.71 21.82 5.84
CA GLU A 381 22.39 21.53 5.28
C GLU A 381 22.40 20.23 4.46
N ASN A 382 22.44 19.09 5.17
CA ASN A 382 22.55 17.75 4.58
C ASN A 382 21.32 16.86 4.84
N GLN A 383 20.19 17.46 5.20
CA GLN A 383 19.00 16.74 5.68
C GLN A 383 18.41 15.79 4.62
N LEU A 384 18.64 16.05 3.32
CA LEU A 384 18.12 15.22 2.23
C LEU A 384 18.84 13.90 2.01
N LYS A 385 20.06 13.73 2.52
CA LYS A 385 20.90 12.57 2.18
C LYS A 385 20.27 11.22 2.57
N GLY A 386 19.40 11.22 3.59
CA GLY A 386 18.64 10.04 4.01
C GLY A 386 17.34 9.78 3.21
N LEU A 387 16.95 10.68 2.31
CA LEU A 387 15.66 10.64 1.61
C LEU A 387 15.74 10.17 0.16
N VAL A 388 16.94 9.86 -0.36
CA VAL A 388 17.12 9.26 -1.69
C VAL A 388 18.03 8.05 -1.58
N HIS A 389 17.56 6.91 -2.07
CA HIS A 389 18.33 5.68 -2.11
C HIS A 389 19.35 5.70 -3.25
N GLY A 390 20.54 5.15 -2.99
CA GLY A 390 21.59 4.97 -3.98
C GLY A 390 22.89 5.67 -3.59
N ILE A 391 23.92 5.46 -4.39
CA ILE A 391 25.22 6.10 -4.20
C ILE A 391 25.18 7.45 -4.91
N GLU A 392 25.41 8.53 -4.17
CA GLU A 392 25.55 9.85 -4.77
C GLU A 392 26.91 9.94 -5.49
N PRO A 393 26.93 10.20 -6.81
CA PRO A 393 28.18 10.33 -7.54
C PRO A 393 28.89 11.64 -7.13
N LYS A 394 30.23 11.62 -7.13
CA LYS A 394 31.04 12.82 -6.81
C LYS A 394 30.70 14.01 -7.72
N THR A 395 30.42 13.73 -8.99
CA THR A 395 30.02 14.73 -9.97
C THR A 395 28.62 14.38 -10.47
N TYR A 396 27.73 15.36 -10.47
CA TYR A 396 26.39 15.17 -10.98
C TYR A 396 26.40 14.97 -12.50
N LEU A 397 25.75 13.90 -12.97
CA LEU A 397 25.48 13.66 -14.39
C LEU A 397 24.00 13.92 -14.66
N PRO A 398 23.64 14.82 -15.60
CA PRO A 398 22.24 15.07 -15.97
C PRO A 398 21.52 13.80 -16.41
N LEU A 399 20.25 13.66 -16.03
CA LEU A 399 19.44 12.45 -16.24
C LEU A 399 19.48 11.98 -17.69
N MET A 400 19.36 12.91 -18.65
CA MET A 400 19.35 12.59 -20.08
C MET A 400 20.68 12.08 -20.62
N LYS A 401 21.78 12.27 -19.89
CA LYS A 401 23.13 11.77 -20.22
C LYS A 401 23.47 10.46 -19.51
N ARG A 402 22.60 9.94 -18.65
CA ARG A 402 22.85 8.70 -17.90
C ARG A 402 22.59 7.46 -18.72
N GLN A 403 23.14 6.33 -18.24
CA GLN A 403 22.73 5.01 -18.73
C GLN A 403 21.20 4.86 -18.60
N LYS A 404 20.57 4.40 -19.68
CA LYS A 404 19.14 4.17 -19.73
C LYS A 404 18.84 2.69 -19.52
N CYS A 405 17.69 2.39 -18.91
CA CYS A 405 17.15 1.05 -18.81
C CYS A 405 16.70 0.53 -20.19
N GLU A 406 16.44 -0.78 -20.27
CA GLU A 406 15.73 -1.39 -21.39
C GLU A 406 14.38 -0.70 -21.64
N SER A 407 13.98 -0.63 -22.91
CA SER A 407 12.66 -0.13 -23.31
C SER A 407 11.53 -1.08 -22.86
N LEU A 408 10.29 -0.62 -22.98
CA LEU A 408 9.13 -1.45 -22.67
C LEU A 408 9.06 -2.68 -23.59
N GLU A 409 9.30 -2.47 -24.88
CA GLU A 409 9.27 -3.49 -25.91
C GLU A 409 10.35 -4.55 -25.68
N GLU A 410 11.57 -4.11 -25.34
CA GLU A 410 12.68 -5.00 -24.96
C GLU A 410 12.33 -5.85 -23.74
N ARG A 411 11.72 -5.25 -22.71
CA ARG A 411 11.28 -5.98 -21.51
C ARG A 411 10.18 -7.00 -21.83
N ILE A 412 9.16 -6.62 -22.60
CA ILE A 412 8.10 -7.55 -23.01
C ILE A 412 8.72 -8.74 -23.75
N ASN A 413 9.60 -8.48 -24.71
CA ASN A 413 10.30 -9.53 -25.46
C ASN A 413 11.15 -10.43 -24.55
N ALA A 414 11.85 -9.86 -23.56
CA ALA A 414 12.64 -10.63 -22.62
C ALA A 414 11.78 -11.55 -21.73
N TYR A 415 10.62 -11.09 -21.25
CA TYR A 415 9.70 -11.92 -20.46
C TYR A 415 8.99 -12.97 -21.31
N ALA A 416 8.63 -12.64 -22.56
CA ALA A 416 8.04 -13.58 -23.51
C ALA A 416 9.00 -14.71 -23.88
N LYS A 417 10.26 -14.39 -24.20
CA LYS A 417 11.34 -15.38 -24.45
C LYS A 417 11.55 -16.32 -23.27
N ARG A 418 11.38 -15.83 -22.04
CA ARG A 418 11.51 -16.63 -20.80
C ARG A 418 10.25 -17.43 -20.46
N GLN A 419 9.23 -17.46 -21.34
CA GLN A 419 7.92 -18.05 -21.11
C GLN A 419 7.27 -17.62 -19.78
N ARG A 420 7.54 -16.39 -19.34
CA ARG A 420 6.91 -15.82 -18.14
C ARG A 420 5.61 -15.09 -18.46
N ILE A 421 5.44 -14.73 -19.73
CA ILE A 421 4.24 -14.14 -20.27
C ILE A 421 3.99 -14.65 -21.70
N GLU A 422 2.72 -14.75 -22.09
CA GLU A 422 2.26 -14.95 -23.46
C GLU A 422 1.77 -13.63 -24.03
N VAL A 423 2.21 -13.31 -25.23
CA VAL A 423 1.84 -12.09 -25.96
C VAL A 423 0.89 -12.52 -27.07
N THR A 424 -0.37 -12.13 -26.96
CA THR A 424 -1.38 -12.37 -28.01
C THR A 424 -1.73 -11.04 -28.67
N GLU A 425 -1.57 -10.96 -29.99
CA GLU A 425 -2.08 -9.84 -30.77
C GLU A 425 -3.59 -10.04 -30.92
N THR A 426 -4.41 -9.15 -30.36
CA THR A 426 -5.83 -9.18 -30.68
C THR A 426 -6.05 -8.43 -32.00
N SER A 427 -6.56 -9.14 -33.00
CA SER A 427 -7.13 -8.54 -34.21
C SER A 427 -8.24 -7.57 -33.80
N SER A 428 -8.17 -6.35 -34.33
CA SER A 428 -9.08 -5.23 -34.07
C SER A 428 -10.55 -5.53 -34.31
#